data_AF-V6F363-F1
#
_entry.id   AF-V6F363-F1
#
_cell.length_a   1.000
_cell.length_b   1.000
_cell.length_c   1.000
_cell.angle_alpha   90.00
_cell.angle_beta   90.00
_cell.angle_gamma   90.00
#
_symmetry.space_group_name_H-M   'P 1'
#
loop_
_entity.id
_entity.type
_entity.pdbx_description
1 polymer ?
#
loop_
_entity_poly.entity_id
_entity_poly.type
_entity_poly.pdbx_seq_one_letter_code
_entity_poly.pdbx_strand_id
1 'polypeptide(L)'
;MAGGVTPTLRAMSALGRDNAGGQLAVQHGMAVRRLTPRECERLQGFPDDYTRIPWRRKAPEDCPDGPRYRGLGNSMAVPVMSWIGSRIQAAGK
;
A
#
# COMPACT_ATOMS: atom_id res chain seq x y z
N MET A 1 12.60 24.65 3.89
CA MET A 1 11.22 25.18 3.92
C MET A 1 10.93 25.88 2.59
N ALA A 2 10.16 25.21 1.73
CA ALA A 2 9.40 25.75 0.59
C ALA A 2 8.53 24.56 0.15
N GLY A 3 7.35 24.37 0.74
CA GLY A 3 6.17 25.15 0.41
C GLY A 3 5.31 24.26 -0.48
N GLY A 4 4.62 23.31 0.15
CA GLY A 4 3.72 22.37 -0.52
C GLY A 4 2.52 23.07 -1.11
N VAL A 5 2.54 23.25 -2.43
CA VAL A 5 1.33 23.55 -3.20
C VAL A 5 1.28 22.54 -4.33
N THR A 6 0.55 21.47 -4.09
CA THR A 6 0.14 20.53 -5.13
C THR A 6 -0.71 21.31 -6.15
N PRO A 7 -0.45 21.22 -7.46
CA PRO A 7 -1.22 21.96 -8.45
C PRO A 7 -2.70 21.58 -8.37
N THR A 8 -3.58 22.58 -8.43
CA THR A 8 -5.04 22.38 -8.42
C THR A 8 -5.50 21.74 -9.73
N LEU A 9 -6.56 20.94 -9.61
CA LEU A 9 -7.23 20.27 -10.72
C LEU A 9 -7.77 21.32 -11.71
N ARG A 10 -7.21 21.41 -12.92
CA ARG A 10 -7.75 22.27 -13.98
C ARG A 10 -9.02 21.65 -14.56
N ALA A 11 -10.11 22.42 -14.56
CA ALA A 11 -11.29 22.10 -15.37
C ALA A 11 -10.87 22.05 -16.85
N MET A 12 -11.14 20.92 -17.50
CA MET A 12 -10.76 20.66 -18.89
C MET A 12 -11.65 21.50 -19.82
N SER A 13 -11.16 22.65 -20.28
CA SER A 13 -11.74 23.37 -21.41
C SER A 13 -10.74 23.42 -22.57
N ALA A 14 -11.08 22.68 -23.62
CA ALA A 14 -10.70 22.78 -25.03
C ALA A 14 -9.31 23.37 -25.44
N LEU A 15 -8.60 22.56 -26.23
CA LEU A 15 -7.57 22.93 -27.23
C LEU A 15 -6.20 23.39 -26.71
N GLY A 16 -5.33 22.41 -26.42
CA GLY A 16 -3.89 22.62 -26.32
C GLY A 16 -3.13 21.29 -26.49
N ARG A 17 -2.34 21.18 -27.56
CA ARG A 17 -1.42 20.05 -27.81
C ARG A 17 -0.09 20.38 -27.15
N ASP A 18 0.13 19.94 -25.91
CA ASP A 18 1.46 19.79 -25.30
C ASP A 18 1.42 18.64 -24.26
N ASN A 19 2.25 17.62 -24.49
CA ASN A 19 2.43 16.41 -23.68
C ASN A 19 3.08 16.77 -22.32
N ALA A 20 2.83 16.18 -21.15
CA ALA A 20 2.24 14.91 -20.78
C ALA A 20 1.76 14.95 -19.31
N GLY A 21 0.75 14.14 -18.99
CA GLY A 21 0.69 13.47 -17.69
C GLY A 21 -0.30 13.97 -16.64
N GLY A 22 -1.23 14.87 -17.01
CA GLY A 22 -2.38 15.22 -16.17
C GLY A 22 -3.53 14.21 -16.29
N GLN A 23 -3.25 12.91 -16.25
CA GLN A 23 -4.32 11.91 -16.17
C GLN A 23 -4.61 11.68 -14.68
N LEU A 24 -5.76 12.19 -14.23
CA LEU A 24 -6.47 11.53 -13.14
C LEU A 24 -6.47 10.04 -13.47
N ALA A 25 -5.78 9.24 -12.65
CA ALA A 25 -5.73 7.80 -12.80
C ALA A 25 -7.08 7.19 -12.38
N VAL A 26 -8.17 7.61 -13.01
CA VAL A 26 -9.36 6.77 -13.12
C VAL A 26 -9.01 5.79 -14.22
N GLN A 27 -8.78 4.53 -13.86
CA GLN A 27 -8.55 3.48 -14.83
C GLN A 27 -9.85 3.31 -15.65
N HIS A 28 -9.90 3.92 -16.83
CA HIS A 28 -11.01 3.73 -17.78
C HIS A 28 -10.84 2.33 -18.43
N GLY A 29 -11.50 1.31 -17.85
CA GLY A 29 -11.53 -0.07 -18.37
C GLY A 29 -10.92 -1.11 -17.43
N MET A 30 -11.11 -2.41 -17.69
CA MET A 30 -10.46 -3.50 -16.95
C MET A 30 -9.00 -3.67 -17.40
N ALA A 31 -8.05 -3.49 -16.48
CA ALA A 31 -6.63 -3.79 -16.67
C ALA A 31 -6.13 -4.69 -15.53
N VAL A 32 -5.40 -5.75 -15.86
CA VAL A 32 -4.82 -6.68 -14.88
C VAL A 32 -3.49 -6.11 -14.40
N ARG A 33 -3.37 -5.88 -13.09
CA ARG A 33 -2.10 -5.51 -12.43
C ARG A 33 -1.88 -6.34 -11.17
N ARG A 34 -0.62 -6.43 -10.75
CA ARG A 34 -0.30 -6.98 -9.42
C ARG A 34 -0.80 -6.02 -8.33
N LEU A 35 -1.22 -6.59 -7.21
CA LEU A 35 -1.48 -5.84 -5.99
C LEU A 35 -0.16 -5.28 -5.45
N THR A 36 -0.19 -4.05 -4.97
CA THR A 36 0.92 -3.40 -4.27
C THR A 36 1.12 -4.01 -2.89
N PRO A 37 2.30 -3.85 -2.25
CA PRO A 37 2.51 -4.38 -0.91
C PRO A 37 1.53 -3.78 0.11
N ARG A 38 1.17 -2.50 -0.03
CA ARG A 38 0.20 -1.84 0.85
C ARG A 38 -1.22 -2.40 0.69
N GLU A 39 -1.64 -2.72 -0.53
CA GLU A 39 -2.91 -3.41 -0.75
C GLU A 39 -2.90 -4.79 -0.07
N CYS A 40 -1.81 -5.55 -0.20
CA CYS A 40 -1.65 -6.83 0.46
C CYS A 40 -1.58 -6.74 2.00
N GLU A 41 -0.96 -5.69 2.56
CA GLU A 41 -0.97 -5.39 4.01
C GLU A 41 -2.40 -5.22 4.51
N ARG A 42 -3.18 -4.36 3.85
CA ARG A 42 -4.58 -4.10 4.20
C ARG A 42 -5.45 -5.34 4.08
N LEU A 43 -5.28 -6.14 3.02
CA LEU A 43 -6.00 -7.40 2.85
C LEU A 43 -5.73 -8.38 4.01
N GLN A 44 -4.53 -8.38 4.57
CA GLN A 44 -4.18 -9.21 5.71
C GLN A 44 -4.51 -8.56 7.08
N GLY A 45 -4.96 -7.30 7.10
CA GLY A 45 -5.27 -6.55 8.32
C GLY A 45 -4.05 -5.95 9.03
N PHE A 46 -2.92 -5.81 8.33
CA PHE A 46 -1.76 -5.07 8.84
C PHE A 46 -1.98 -3.55 8.73
N PRO A 47 -1.35 -2.76 9.62
CA PRO A 47 -1.22 -1.32 9.42
C PRO A 47 -0.55 -0.99 8.08
N ASP A 48 -0.82 0.20 7.55
CA ASP A 48 -0.15 0.68 6.34
C ASP A 48 1.37 0.75 6.55
N ASP A 49 2.12 0.24 5.57
CA ASP A 49 3.58 0.19 5.57
C ASP A 49 4.21 -0.66 6.68
N TYR A 50 3.43 -1.55 7.30
CA TYR A 50 3.91 -2.47 8.34
C TYR A 50 5.11 -3.32 7.90
N THR A 51 5.20 -3.66 6.61
CA THR A 51 6.31 -4.47 6.09
C THR A 51 7.51 -3.66 5.60
N ARG A 52 7.49 -2.32 5.74
CA ARG A 52 8.68 -1.49 5.55
C ARG A 52 9.64 -1.71 6.71
N ILE A 53 10.46 -2.75 6.57
CA ILE A 53 11.51 -3.09 7.53
C ILE A 53 12.88 -2.68 6.99
N PRO A 54 13.85 -2.33 7.86
CA PRO A 54 15.22 -2.08 7.43
C PRO A 54 15.77 -3.26 6.62
N TRP A 55 16.35 -2.96 5.46
CA TRP A 55 16.85 -3.99 4.53
C TRP A 55 18.29 -3.71 4.13
N ARG A 56 19.20 -4.68 4.36
CA ARG A 56 20.64 -4.57 4.02
C ARG A 56 21.29 -3.26 4.52
N ARG A 57 21.06 -2.90 5.79
CA ARG A 57 21.54 -1.66 6.44
C ARG A 57 20.97 -0.36 5.84
N LYS A 58 19.94 -0.44 5.00
CA LYS A 58 19.19 0.73 4.53
C LYS A 58 17.99 0.99 5.43
N ALA A 59 17.50 2.22 5.37
CA ALA A 59 16.36 2.66 6.12
C ALA A 59 15.07 1.91 5.69
N PRO A 60 14.04 1.81 6.55
CA PRO A 60 12.75 1.21 6.22
C PRO A 60 12.10 1.70 4.92
N GLU A 61 12.31 2.97 4.60
CA GLU A 61 11.75 3.65 3.43
C GLU A 61 12.34 3.11 2.12
N ASP A 62 13.57 2.58 2.18
CA ASP A 62 14.31 2.02 1.05
C ASP A 62 14.06 0.50 0.89
N CYS A 63 13.12 -0.07 1.65
CA CYS A 63 12.81 -1.49 1.59
C CYS A 63 12.18 -1.84 0.23
N PRO A 64 12.81 -2.69 -0.60
CA PRO A 64 12.24 -3.09 -1.88
C PRO A 64 10.95 -3.90 -1.70
N ASP A 65 10.10 -3.92 -2.72
CA ASP A 65 8.82 -4.66 -2.66
C ASP A 65 9.01 -6.18 -2.50
N GLY A 66 10.09 -6.76 -3.02
CA GLY A 66 10.36 -8.20 -2.94
C GLY A 66 10.36 -8.74 -1.50
N PRO A 67 11.21 -8.20 -0.60
CA PRO A 67 11.17 -8.50 0.83
C PRO A 67 9.80 -8.28 1.47
N ARG A 68 9.08 -7.21 1.09
CA ARG A 68 7.73 -6.91 1.61
C ARG A 68 6.74 -8.02 1.23
N TYR A 69 6.67 -8.40 -0.05
CA TYR A 69 5.81 -9.51 -0.50
C TYR A 69 6.18 -10.83 0.16
N ARG A 70 7.47 -11.11 0.35
CA ARG A 70 7.90 -12.33 1.06
C ARG A 70 7.45 -12.33 2.52
N GLY A 71 7.60 -11.21 3.22
CA GLY A 71 7.12 -11.05 4.59
C GLY A 71 5.61 -11.25 4.70
N LEU A 72 4.86 -10.62 3.79
CA LEU A 72 3.40 -10.78 3.71
C LEU A 72 2.99 -12.22 3.39
N GLY A 73 3.62 -12.88 2.42
CA GLY A 73 3.27 -14.23 2.01
C GLY A 73 3.59 -15.31 3.06
N ASN A 74 4.57 -15.04 3.93
CA ASN A 74 4.92 -15.92 5.05
C ASN A 74 4.14 -15.60 6.33
N SER A 75 3.30 -14.58 6.31
CA SER A 75 2.54 -14.14 7.48
C SER A 75 1.17 -14.80 7.58
N MET A 76 0.44 -14.45 8.63
CA MET A 76 -0.94 -14.86 8.86
C MET A 76 -1.83 -13.62 8.90
N ALA A 77 -3.08 -13.76 8.45
CA ALA A 77 -4.06 -12.67 8.51
C ALA A 77 -4.34 -12.25 9.96
N VAL A 78 -4.11 -10.97 10.26
CA VAL A 78 -4.25 -10.38 11.61
C VAL A 78 -5.64 -10.62 12.22
N PRO A 79 -6.76 -10.47 11.49
CA PRO A 79 -8.08 -10.70 12.07
C PRO A 79 -8.30 -12.15 12.54
N VAL A 80 -7.75 -13.12 11.80
CA VAL A 80 -7.86 -14.54 12.14
C VAL A 80 -7.06 -14.85 13.40
N MET A 81 -5.81 -14.36 13.46
CA MET A 81 -4.96 -14.57 14.63
C MET A 81 -5.52 -13.90 15.88
N SER A 82 -6.11 -12.71 15.75
CA SER A 82 -6.80 -12.02 16.85
C SER A 82 -7.97 -12.85 17.38
N TRP A 83 -8.79 -13.41 16.49
CA TRP A 83 -9.90 -14.28 16.87
C TRP A 83 -9.44 -15.54 17.61
N ILE A 84 -8.44 -16.26 17.07
CA ILE A 84 -7.87 -17.45 17.73
C ILE A 84 -7.30 -17.09 19.11
N GLY A 85 -6.53 -16.00 19.21
CA GLY A 85 -5.93 -15.54 20.46
C GLY A 85 -6.96 -15.29 21.56
N SER A 86 -8.09 -14.66 21.22
CA SER A 86 -9.18 -14.42 22.18
C SER A 86 -9.75 -15.71 22.78
N ARG A 87 -9.83 -16.78 21.97
CA ARG A 87 -10.36 -18.08 22.39
C ARG A 87 -9.37 -18.83 23.28
N ILE A 88 -8.09 -18.80 22.94
CA ILE A 88 -7.02 -19.35 23.78
C ILE A 88 -7.03 -18.66 25.15
N GLN A 89 -7.13 -17.32 25.16
CA GLN A 89 -7.19 -16.55 26.41
C GLN A 89 -8.43 -16.88 27.24
N ALA A 90 -9.58 -17.13 26.62
CA ALA A 90 -10.80 -17.52 27.32
C ALA A 90 -10.73 -18.94 27.91
N ALA A 91 -10.06 -19.87 27.23
CA ALA A 91 -9.92 -21.26 27.67
C ALA A 91 -8.81 -21.49 28.71
N GLY A 92 -7.82 -20.59 28.77
CA GLY A 92 -6.72 -20.65 29.74
C GLY A 92 -7.05 -20.05 31.11
N LYS A 93 -8.30 -19.67 31.36
CA LYS A 93 -8.85 -19.34 32.67
C LYS A 93 -9.47 -20.58 33.29
#